data_AF-A0A2U1UYQ0-F1
#
_entry.id   AF-A0A2U1UYQ0-F1
#
_cell.length_a   1.000
_cell.length_b   1.000
_cell.length_c   1.000
_cell.angle_alpha   90.00
_cell.angle_beta   90.00
_cell.angle_gamma   90.00
#
_symmetry.space_group_name_H-M   'P 1'
#
loop_
_entity.id
_entity.type
_entity.pdbx_description
1 polymer ?
#
loop_
_entity_poly.entity_id
_entity_poly.type
_entity_poly.pdbx_seq_one_letter_code
_entity_poly.pdbx_strand_id
1 'polypeptide(L)'
;MAEGDARAAIAEGGRIENVIVVTKRGADGRAEFVPYFAASWRRGYVAIGLWGGQGTRSWRDLTRLVGFVREELRYPGPMVLHEADDPKLRKYRTLFAAAGEPMPSDRPDGASDR
;
A
#
# COMPACT_ATOMS: atom_id res chain seq x y z
N MET A 1 5.31 6.17 -4.69
CA MET A 1 5.69 6.08 -6.11
C MET A 1 4.52 6.62 -6.92
N ALA A 2 4.71 7.46 -7.93
CA ALA A 2 3.57 7.88 -8.76
C ALA A 2 3.14 6.73 -9.70
N GLU A 3 1.86 6.67 -10.08
CA GLU A 3 1.37 5.65 -11.01
C GLU A 3 2.11 5.70 -12.36
N GLY A 4 2.42 6.91 -12.85
CA GLY A 4 3.18 7.12 -14.08
C GLY A 4 4.57 6.46 -14.04
N ASP A 5 5.28 6.61 -12.93
CA ASP A 5 6.60 5.98 -12.72
C ASP A 5 6.50 4.46 -12.77
N ALA A 6 5.45 3.89 -12.16
CA ALA A 6 5.22 2.45 -12.16
C ALA A 6 4.97 1.94 -13.59
N ARG A 7 4.14 2.65 -14.37
CA ARG A 7 3.84 2.29 -15.76
C ARG A 7 5.05 2.40 -16.67
N ALA A 8 5.84 3.46 -16.52
CA ALA A 8 7.09 3.65 -17.27
C ALA A 8 8.08 2.52 -17.00
N ALA A 9 8.32 2.19 -15.73
CA ALA A 9 9.22 1.09 -15.37
C ALA A 9 8.74 -0.27 -15.90
N ILE A 10 7.42 -0.52 -15.92
CA ILE A 10 6.85 -1.75 -16.52
C ILE A 10 7.05 -1.77 -18.03
N ALA A 11 6.87 -0.62 -18.71
CA ALA A 11 7.11 -0.51 -20.14
C ALA A 11 8.59 -0.74 -20.51
N GLU A 12 9.51 -0.40 -19.61
CA GLU A 12 10.96 -0.66 -19.72
C GLU A 12 11.36 -2.10 -19.36
N GLY A 13 10.39 -2.98 -19.05
CA GLY A 13 10.63 -4.40 -18.74
C GLY A 13 10.71 -4.74 -17.25
N GLY A 14 10.46 -3.76 -16.38
CA GLY A 14 10.25 -3.98 -14.95
C GLY A 14 9.03 -4.85 -14.68
N ARG A 15 9.05 -5.60 -13.56
CA ARG A 15 7.90 -6.41 -13.11
C ARG A 15 7.52 -6.16 -11.66
N ILE A 16 6.23 -6.25 -11.38
CA ILE A 16 5.73 -6.39 -10.01
C ILE A 16 5.95 -7.83 -9.58
N GLU A 17 6.65 -8.02 -8.48
CA GLU A 17 7.06 -9.33 -7.96
C GLU A 17 6.09 -9.84 -6.89
N ASN A 18 5.57 -8.93 -6.06
CA ASN A 18 4.59 -9.28 -5.05
C ASN A 18 3.64 -8.11 -4.73
N VAL A 19 2.42 -8.45 -4.31
CA VAL A 19 1.41 -7.48 -3.90
C VAL A 19 0.83 -7.85 -2.54
N ILE A 20 0.90 -6.89 -1.62
CA ILE A 20 0.23 -6.94 -0.33
C ILE A 20 -0.82 -5.85 -0.32
N VAL A 21 -2.03 -6.15 0.15
CA VAL A 21 -3.07 -5.16 0.37
C VAL A 21 -3.25 -5.01 1.87
N VAL A 22 -3.08 -3.79 2.38
CA VAL A 22 -3.41 -3.47 3.77
C VAL A 22 -4.80 -2.84 3.78
N THR A 23 -5.67 -3.32 4.65
CA THR A 23 -6.99 -2.73 4.86
C THR A 23 -7.13 -2.14 6.25
N LYS A 24 -7.87 -1.03 6.31
CA LYS A 24 -8.29 -0.39 7.55
C LYS A 24 -9.76 -0.03 7.42
N ARG A 25 -10.53 -0.23 8.49
CA ARG A 25 -11.91 0.26 8.57
C ARG A 25 -11.94 1.66 9.17
N GLY A 26 -12.67 2.56 8.52
CA GLY A 26 -12.99 3.88 9.03
C GLY A 26 -14.02 3.82 10.16
N ALA A 27 -14.24 4.95 10.82
CA ALA A 27 -15.28 5.10 11.86
C ALA A 27 -16.70 4.86 11.32
N ASP A 28 -16.91 5.02 10.01
CA ASP A 28 -18.15 4.71 9.30
C ASP A 28 -18.29 3.21 8.96
N GLY A 29 -17.35 2.37 9.41
CA GLY A 29 -17.30 0.94 9.14
C GLY A 29 -16.86 0.57 7.72
N ARG A 30 -16.54 1.56 6.87
CA ARG A 30 -16.11 1.30 5.48
C ARG A 30 -14.65 0.92 5.44
N ALA A 31 -14.34 -0.12 4.66
CA ALA A 31 -12.97 -0.55 4.44
C ALA A 31 -12.29 0.34 3.39
N GLU A 32 -11.07 0.74 3.68
CA GLU A 32 -10.13 1.28 2.72
C GLU A 32 -9.00 0.28 2.49
N PHE A 33 -8.57 0.16 1.23
CA PHE A 33 -7.58 -0.79 0.76
C PHE A 33 -6.40 -0.03 0.18
N VAL A 34 -5.20 -0.34 0.66
CA VAL A 34 -3.94 0.24 0.17
C VAL A 34 -3.05 -0.89 -0.34
N PRO A 35 -2.77 -0.95 -1.65
CA PRO A 35 -1.84 -1.91 -2.20
C PRO A 35 -0.39 -1.43 -2.04
N TYR A 36 0.46 -2.36 -1.66
CA TYR A 36 1.90 -2.23 -1.58
C TYR A 36 2.55 -3.23 -2.52
N PHE A 37 3.50 -2.75 -3.31
CA PHE A 37 4.13 -3.49 -4.39
C PHE A 37 5.61 -3.69 -4.10
N ALA A 38 6.07 -4.95 -4.18
CA ALA A 38 7.48 -5.23 -4.42
C ALA A 38 7.71 -5.24 -5.94
N ALA A 39 8.71 -4.51 -6.39
CA ALA A 39 8.96 -4.30 -7.81
C ALA A 39 10.43 -4.54 -8.14
N SER A 40 10.71 -5.19 -9.27
CA SER A 40 12.06 -5.65 -9.63
C SER A 40 13.09 -4.53 -9.78
N TRP A 41 12.63 -3.31 -10.04
CA TRP A 41 13.46 -2.14 -10.28
C TRP A 41 13.74 -1.32 -9.01
N ARG A 42 13.23 -1.72 -7.84
CA ARG A 42 13.51 -1.05 -6.57
C ARG A 42 13.46 -1.98 -5.38
N ARG A 43 14.22 -1.64 -4.34
CA ARG A 43 14.13 -2.35 -3.06
C ARG A 43 12.92 -1.89 -2.26
N GLY A 44 12.32 -2.82 -1.52
CA GLY A 44 11.22 -2.56 -0.59
C GLY A 44 9.83 -2.61 -1.22
N TYR A 45 8.83 -2.45 -0.36
CA TYR A 45 7.43 -2.35 -0.76
C TYR A 45 7.05 -0.88 -0.88
N VAL A 46 6.31 -0.53 -1.92
CA VAL A 46 5.80 0.82 -2.08
C VAL A 46 4.34 0.85 -2.43
N ALA A 47 3.65 1.84 -1.91
CA ALA A 47 2.32 2.18 -2.38
C ALA A 47 2.39 3.20 -3.53
N ILE A 48 1.32 3.21 -4.32
CA ILE A 48 1.10 4.25 -5.33
C ILE A 48 0.60 5.50 -4.60
N GLY A 49 1.27 6.62 -4.81
CA GLY A 49 0.88 7.92 -4.30
C GLY A 49 -0.23 8.55 -5.14
N LEU A 50 -0.98 9.46 -4.54
CA LEU A 50 -1.91 10.33 -5.25
C LEU A 50 -1.14 11.26 -6.21
N TRP A 51 -1.72 11.53 -7.39
CA TRP A 51 -1.16 12.47 -8.36
C TRP A 51 -1.04 13.87 -7.72
N GLY A 52 0.17 14.43 -7.67
CA GLY A 52 0.46 15.78 -7.13
C GLY A 52 1.05 15.85 -5.71
N GLY A 53 0.99 14.77 -4.91
CA GLY A 53 1.46 14.69 -3.51
C GLY A 53 0.67 15.56 -2.52
N GLN A 54 0.47 15.27 -1.23
CA GLN A 54 0.82 14.16 -0.34
C GLN A 54 -0.30 13.11 -0.29
N GLY A 55 0.02 11.87 0.05
CA GLY A 55 -0.99 10.83 0.29
C GLY A 55 -0.78 9.57 -0.52
N THR A 56 -1.12 8.45 0.09
CA THR A 56 -1.20 7.15 -0.56
C THR A 56 -2.58 6.95 -1.19
N ARG A 57 -2.63 6.46 -2.44
CA ARG A 57 -3.91 6.12 -3.08
C ARG A 57 -4.54 4.96 -2.32
N SER A 58 -5.76 5.15 -1.86
CA SER A 58 -6.59 4.10 -1.29
C SER A 58 -7.78 3.80 -2.19
N TRP A 59 -8.31 2.58 -2.06
CA TRP A 59 -9.49 2.12 -2.76
C TRP A 59 -10.57 1.77 -1.74
N ARG A 60 -11.83 2.07 -2.05
CA ARG A 60 -12.99 1.66 -1.22
C ARG A 60 -13.69 0.41 -1.73
N ASP A 61 -13.27 -0.06 -2.91
CA ASP A 61 -13.82 -1.23 -3.59
C ASP A 61 -12.66 -2.15 -3.97
N LEU A 62 -12.65 -3.34 -3.38
CA LEU A 62 -11.61 -4.34 -3.61
C LEU A 62 -11.61 -4.84 -5.06
N THR A 63 -12.77 -4.94 -5.72
CA THR A 63 -12.87 -5.37 -7.12
C THR A 63 -12.17 -4.38 -8.04
N ARG A 64 -12.38 -3.08 -7.80
CA ARG A 64 -11.69 -2.03 -8.57
C ARG A 64 -10.19 -2.02 -8.34
N LEU A 65 -9.75 -2.28 -7.10
CA LEU A 65 -8.32 -2.43 -6.80
C LEU A 65 -7.73 -3.64 -7.56
N VAL A 66 -8.41 -4.79 -7.52
CA VAL A 66 -7.96 -6.00 -8.22
C VAL A 66 -7.88 -5.78 -9.72
N GLY A 67 -8.89 -5.15 -10.34
CA GLY A 67 -8.89 -4.80 -11.75
C GLY A 67 -7.69 -3.93 -12.11
N PHE A 68 -7.45 -2.86 -11.34
CA PHE A 68 -6.28 -2.00 -11.52
C PHE A 68 -4.95 -2.78 -11.45
N VAL A 69 -4.74 -3.61 -10.43
CA VAL A 69 -3.49 -4.37 -10.28
C VAL A 69 -3.28 -5.38 -11.41
N ARG A 70 -4.36 -6.03 -11.89
CA ARG A 70 -4.27 -7.04 -12.95
C ARG A 70 -4.11 -6.43 -14.34
N GLU A 71 -4.88 -5.40 -14.65
CA GLU A 71 -5.00 -4.85 -15.99
C GLU A 71 -3.93 -3.78 -16.24
N GLU A 72 -3.74 -2.89 -15.27
CA GLU A 72 -2.84 -1.73 -15.43
C GLU A 72 -1.39 -2.06 -15.06
N LEU A 73 -1.21 -2.84 -13.99
CA LEU A 73 0.12 -3.25 -13.52
C LEU A 73 0.54 -4.65 -14.00
N ARG A 74 -0.34 -5.34 -14.73
CA ARG A 74 -0.08 -6.67 -15.33
C ARG A 74 0.42 -7.71 -14.33
N TYR A 75 -0.04 -7.66 -13.08
CA TYR A 75 0.37 -8.61 -12.06
C TYR A 75 -0.58 -9.83 -12.03
N PRO A 76 -0.12 -11.03 -12.41
CA PRO A 76 -0.97 -12.22 -12.43
C PRO A 76 -1.07 -12.92 -11.07
N GLY A 77 -0.15 -12.62 -10.15
CA GLY A 77 0.03 -13.35 -8.90
C GLY A 77 -1.05 -13.12 -7.83
N PRO A 78 -0.92 -13.79 -6.68
CA PRO A 78 -1.83 -13.62 -5.55
C PRO A 78 -1.65 -12.24 -4.91
N MET A 79 -2.77 -11.63 -4.49
CA MET A 79 -2.77 -10.40 -3.69
C MET A 79 -3.16 -10.78 -2.26
N VAL A 80 -2.24 -10.64 -1.31
CA VAL A 80 -2.48 -11.02 0.08
C VAL A 80 -3.07 -9.85 0.85
N LEU A 81 -4.28 -10.01 1.37
CA LEU A 81 -4.95 -9.02 2.19
C LEU A 81 -4.60 -9.19 3.67
N HIS A 82 -4.23 -8.09 4.33
CA HIS A 82 -3.97 -8.00 5.76
C HIS A 82 -4.76 -6.84 6.36
N GLU A 83 -5.33 -7.04 7.55
CA GLU A 83 -5.79 -5.93 8.40
C GLU A 83 -4.58 -5.12 8.89
N ALA A 84 -4.76 -3.81 9.10
CA ALA A 84 -3.67 -2.89 9.44
C ALA A 84 -2.92 -3.25 10.74
N ASP A 85 -3.58 -3.94 11.67
CA ASP A 85 -3.03 -4.40 12.95
C ASP A 85 -2.48 -5.84 12.91
N ASP A 86 -2.51 -6.51 11.74
CA ASP A 86 -2.03 -7.89 11.62
C ASP A 86 -0.54 -8.00 12.02
N PRO A 87 -0.19 -8.79 13.06
CA PRO A 87 1.19 -8.97 13.49
C PRO A 87 2.12 -9.46 12.39
N LYS A 88 1.60 -10.17 11.37
CA LYS A 88 2.36 -10.63 10.20
C LYS A 88 2.91 -9.45 9.39
N LEU A 89 2.34 -8.26 9.50
CA LEU A 89 2.86 -7.06 8.84
C LEU A 89 4.20 -6.59 9.42
N ARG A 90 4.57 -6.99 10.65
CA ARG A 90 5.84 -6.61 11.28
C ARG A 90 7.06 -7.05 10.47
N LYS A 91 7.00 -8.20 9.78
CA LYS A 91 8.09 -8.67 8.92
C LYS A 91 8.25 -7.84 7.63
N TYR A 92 7.24 -7.03 7.28
CA TYR A 92 7.27 -6.11 6.14
C TYR A 92 7.51 -4.65 6.57
N ARG A 93 7.56 -4.32 7.88
CA ARG A 93 7.75 -2.95 8.40
C ARG A 93 9.05 -2.29 7.93
N THR A 94 10.13 -3.05 7.77
CA THR A 94 11.39 -2.54 7.20
C THR A 94 11.27 -2.15 5.72
N LEU A 95 10.22 -2.61 5.04
CA LEU A 95 10.01 -2.40 3.61
C LEU A 95 8.99 -1.29 3.30
N PHE A 96 8.07 -0.96 4.22
CA PHE A 96 7.11 0.14 4.06
C PHE A 96 7.70 1.53 4.33
N ALA A 97 8.79 1.62 5.08
CA ALA A 97 9.40 2.88 5.51
C ALA A 97 9.97 3.75 4.36
N ALA A 98 10.09 3.21 3.14
CA ALA A 98 10.57 3.95 1.97
C ALA A 98 9.49 4.75 1.23
N ALA A 99 8.21 4.61 1.61
CA ALA A 99 7.12 5.47 1.16
C ALA A 99 6.81 6.44 2.30
N GLY A 100 7.40 7.64 2.25
CA GLY A 100 7.26 8.65 3.29
C GLY A 100 5.79 9.03 3.52
N GLU A 101 5.17 8.45 4.54
CA GLU A 101 4.05 8.98 5.30
C GLU A 101 4.04 8.35 6.71
N PRO A 102 3.55 9.09 7.71
CA PRO A 102 3.80 8.78 9.12
C PRO A 102 3.08 7.51 9.53
N MET A 103 3.78 6.67 10.28
CA MET A 103 3.17 5.60 11.07
C MET A 103 1.92 6.13 11.79
N PRO A 104 0.83 5.36 11.89
CA PRO A 104 -0.21 5.69 12.85
C PRO A 104 0.48 5.76 14.22
N SER A 105 0.44 6.93 14.83
CA SER A 105 0.96 7.14 16.18
C SER A 105 0.20 6.17 17.09
N ASP A 106 0.85 5.11 17.55
CA ASP A 106 0.51 4.42 18.79
C ASP A 106 0.77 5.40 19.95
N ARG A 107 0.04 6.53 19.98
CA ARG A 107 -0.15 7.25 21.22
C ARG A 107 -1.36 6.59 21.87
N PRO A 108 -1.21 5.91 23.01
CA PRO A 108 -2.34 5.76 23.89
C PRO A 108 -2.69 7.18 24.34
N ASP A 109 -3.84 7.70 23.88
CA ASP A 109 -4.49 8.81 24.56
C ASP A 109 -4.91 8.29 25.94
N GLY A 110 -4.00 8.44 26.90
CA GLY A 110 -4.15 7.93 28.25
C GLY A 110 -3.18 8.59 29.22
N ALA A 111 -3.74 9.48 30.03
CA ALA A 111 -3.33 9.84 31.39
C ALA A 111 -2.06 10.68 31.63
N SER A 112 -2.28 11.96 31.97
CA SER A 112 -2.18 12.49 33.36
C SER A 112 -1.44 13.82 33.48
N ASP A 113 -1.96 14.61 34.43
CA ASP A 113 -1.31 15.64 35.23
C ASP A 113 -1.05 17.02 34.64
N ARG A 114 -2.01 17.93 34.86
CA ARG A 114 -1.88 18.99 35.89
C ARG A 114 -3.18 19.74 36.10
#